data_AF-A0A482D441-F1
#
_entry.id   AF-A0A482D441-F1
#
_cell.length_a   1.000
_cell.length_b   1.000
_cell.length_c   1.000
_cell.angle_alpha   90.00
_cell.angle_beta   90.00
_cell.angle_gamma   90.00
#
_symmetry.space_group_name_H-M   'P 1'
#
loop_
_entity.id
_entity.type
_entity.pdbx_description
1 polymer ?
#
loop_
_entity_poly.entity_id
_entity_poly.type
_entity_poly.pdbx_seq_one_letter_code
_entity_poly.pdbx_strand_id
1 'polypeptide(L)'
;MRNDKITATHIKDFAYCPRLFYFKHILGLPYSDTAKTIKGKDKENLFKKQTYRSKIIKNQNEPGLTKKYGLYLEDEDFKTKLDCLLIDEANKLAFPLQLKNTKTPIKIYQTQRLQLMLESFLIERVLGYKSSYGYIKFALSNELVKLNLNDKSELFEIVEKIRELVRKEVFPKATKYKKRLVDNCYRRFY
;
A
#
# COMPACT_ATOMS: atom_id res chain seq x y z
N MET A 1 3.31 17.57 -7.05
CA MET A 1 3.35 16.35 -7.88
C MET A 1 4.10 16.48 -9.21
N ARG A 2 4.21 17.65 -9.88
CA ARG A 2 4.85 17.75 -11.21
C ARG A 2 6.32 17.28 -11.28
N ASN A 3 6.98 17.08 -10.13
CA ASN A 3 8.31 16.44 -10.00
C ASN A 3 8.38 15.46 -8.80
N ASP A 4 7.25 14.94 -8.30
CA ASP A 4 7.25 14.05 -7.14
C ASP A 4 7.11 12.58 -7.54
N LYS A 5 7.94 11.74 -6.91
CA LYS A 5 7.87 10.28 -7.02
C LYS A 5 6.49 9.74 -6.64
N ILE A 6 6.01 8.75 -7.37
CA ILE A 6 4.75 8.07 -7.10
C ILE A 6 4.91 7.19 -5.86
N THR A 7 4.03 7.39 -4.89
CA THR A 7 4.06 6.66 -3.61
C THR A 7 2.98 5.59 -3.55
N ALA A 8 3.15 4.62 -2.65
CA ALA A 8 2.07 3.70 -2.29
C ALA A 8 0.78 4.44 -1.88
N THR A 9 0.89 5.62 -1.26
CA THR A 9 -0.26 6.46 -0.90
C THR A 9 -0.95 7.02 -2.14
N HIS A 10 -0.20 7.50 -3.14
CA HIS A 10 -0.76 7.96 -4.42
C HIS A 10 -1.58 6.87 -5.10
N ILE A 11 -1.03 5.67 -5.21
CA ILE A 11 -1.70 4.52 -5.82
C ILE A 11 -2.96 4.12 -5.05
N LYS A 12 -2.87 4.04 -3.72
CA LYS A 12 -4.03 3.72 -2.88
C LYS A 12 -5.13 4.76 -2.98
N ASP A 13 -4.78 6.04 -2.90
CA ASP A 13 -5.75 7.15 -2.96
C ASP A 13 -6.44 7.16 -4.33
N PHE A 14 -5.70 6.97 -5.43
CA PHE A 14 -6.26 6.89 -6.78
C PHE A 14 -7.16 5.67 -6.97
N ALA A 15 -6.70 4.47 -6.61
CA ALA A 15 -7.48 3.24 -6.72
C ALA A 15 -8.74 3.27 -5.82
N TYR A 16 -8.66 3.93 -4.68
CA TYR A 16 -9.82 4.18 -3.84
C TYR A 16 -10.77 5.21 -4.47
N CYS A 17 -10.26 6.33 -4.97
CA CYS A 17 -11.06 7.30 -5.69
C CYS A 17 -10.20 8.33 -6.45
N PRO A 18 -10.31 8.41 -7.79
CA PRO A 18 -9.60 9.42 -8.56
C PRO A 18 -9.90 10.86 -8.15
N ARG A 19 -11.13 11.19 -7.73
CA ARG A 19 -11.47 12.52 -7.19
C ARG A 19 -10.80 12.81 -5.86
N LEU A 20 -10.72 11.82 -4.96
CA LEU A 20 -9.99 11.97 -3.71
C LEU A 20 -8.51 12.28 -4.00
N PHE A 21 -7.92 11.53 -4.94
CA PHE A 21 -6.56 11.77 -5.39
C PHE A 21 -6.39 13.17 -5.97
N TYR A 22 -7.30 13.61 -6.85
CA TYR A 22 -7.28 14.94 -7.46
C TYR A 22 -7.32 16.06 -6.43
N PHE A 23 -8.29 16.04 -5.51
CA PHE A 23 -8.43 17.08 -4.48
C PHE A 23 -7.19 17.15 -3.57
N LYS A 24 -6.64 16.01 -3.19
CA LYS A 24 -5.54 15.92 -2.24
C LYS A 24 -4.17 16.21 -2.85
N HIS A 25 -3.86 15.61 -4.00
CA HIS A 25 -2.50 15.59 -4.55
C HIS A 25 -2.30 16.53 -5.73
N ILE A 26 -3.38 16.93 -6.42
CA ILE A 26 -3.32 17.89 -7.53
C ILE A 26 -3.70 19.29 -7.04
N LEU A 27 -4.89 19.45 -6.46
CA LEU A 27 -5.30 20.77 -5.92
C LEU A 27 -4.64 21.12 -4.58
N GLY A 28 -4.07 20.14 -3.87
CA GLY A 28 -3.45 20.36 -2.57
C GLY A 28 -4.43 20.84 -1.50
N LEU A 29 -5.73 20.51 -1.63
CA LEU A 29 -6.74 20.98 -0.68
C LEU A 29 -6.46 20.40 0.71
N PRO A 30 -6.56 21.23 1.77
CA PRO A 30 -6.38 20.75 3.13
C PRO A 30 -7.39 19.64 3.41
N TYR A 31 -6.92 18.53 3.96
CA TYR A 31 -7.78 17.48 4.48
C TYR A 31 -7.66 17.47 6.00
N SER A 32 -8.80 17.43 6.68
CA SER A 32 -8.83 17.00 8.07
C SER A 32 -8.92 15.48 8.10
N ASP A 33 -8.02 14.84 8.84
CA ASP A 33 -8.24 13.45 9.20
C ASP A 33 -9.54 13.39 10.02
N THR A 34 -10.52 12.61 9.56
CA THR A 34 -11.72 12.38 10.36
C THR A 34 -11.33 11.71 11.69
N ALA A 35 -12.14 11.85 12.74
CA ALA A 35 -11.89 11.18 14.02
C ALA A 35 -11.67 9.65 13.85
N LYS A 36 -12.33 9.03 12.86
CA LYS A 36 -12.11 7.62 12.49
C LYS A 36 -10.71 7.40 11.90
N THR A 37 -10.26 8.29 11.01
CA THR A 37 -8.94 8.23 10.38
C THR A 37 -7.81 8.40 11.39
N ILE A 38 -7.92 9.37 12.31
CA ILE A 38 -6.93 9.61 13.38
C ILE A 38 -6.82 8.35 14.26
N LYS A 39 -7.94 7.90 14.83
CA LYS A 39 -7.97 6.68 15.66
C LYS A 39 -7.44 5.45 14.92
N GLY A 40 -7.70 5.36 13.60
CA GLY A 40 -7.18 4.30 12.75
C GLY A 40 -5.65 4.33 12.64
N LYS A 41 -5.07 5.50 12.35
CA LYS A 41 -3.62 5.70 12.27
C LYS A 41 -2.93 5.40 13.60
N ASP A 42 -3.49 5.87 14.71
CA ASP A 42 -2.92 5.63 16.04
C ASP A 42 -2.90 4.15 16.40
N LYS A 43 -4.03 3.46 16.16
CA LYS A 43 -4.12 2.00 16.33
C LYS A 43 -3.13 1.26 15.44
N GLU A 44 -2.98 1.66 14.19
CA GLU A 44 -2.02 1.06 13.26
C GLU A 44 -0.57 1.29 13.72
N ASN A 45 -0.23 2.51 14.14
CA ASN A 45 1.11 2.85 14.61
C ASN A 45 1.47 2.10 15.90
N LEU A 46 0.55 2.05 16.87
CA LEU A 46 0.71 1.28 18.10
C LEU A 46 0.88 -0.21 17.78
N PHE A 47 0.03 -0.75 16.92
CA PHE A 47 0.09 -2.15 16.49
C PHE A 47 1.41 -2.50 15.81
N LYS A 48 1.90 -1.66 14.89
CA LYS A 48 3.20 -1.87 14.22
C LYS A 48 4.36 -1.77 15.20
N LYS A 49 4.39 -0.75 16.08
CA LYS A 49 5.41 -0.63 17.14
C LYS A 49 5.44 -1.86 18.04
N GLN A 50 4.27 -2.34 18.47
CA GLN A 50 4.16 -3.56 19.26
C GLN A 50 4.65 -4.77 18.47
N THR A 51 4.24 -4.93 17.21
CA THR A 51 4.62 -6.06 16.34
C THR A 51 6.12 -6.10 16.07
N TYR A 52 6.75 -4.95 15.80
CA TYR A 52 8.19 -4.86 15.58
C TYR A 52 8.99 -5.25 16.83
N ARG A 53 8.54 -4.83 18.02
CA ARG A 53 9.20 -5.14 19.30
C ARG A 53 8.99 -6.60 19.72
N SER A 54 7.77 -7.07 19.64
CA SER A 54 7.37 -8.41 20.07
C SER A 54 7.71 -9.51 19.05
N LYS A 55 8.11 -9.13 17.84
CA LYS A 55 8.22 -10.01 16.67
C LYS A 55 6.94 -10.82 16.43
N ILE A 56 5.72 -10.31 16.70
CA ILE A 56 4.42 -11.05 16.69
C ILE A 56 4.21 -11.98 15.48
N ILE A 57 4.91 -11.76 14.36
CA ILE A 57 5.18 -12.82 13.37
C ILE A 57 6.19 -13.85 13.95
N LYS A 58 5.95 -14.36 15.16
CA LYS A 58 6.84 -15.28 15.89
C LYS A 58 6.73 -16.71 15.35
N ASN A 59 5.64 -17.03 14.64
CA ASN A 59 5.29 -18.39 14.24
C ASN A 59 5.31 -18.63 12.73
N GLN A 60 6.17 -17.93 11.99
CA GLN A 60 6.53 -18.38 10.64
C GLN A 60 7.91 -18.99 10.74
N ASN A 61 7.92 -20.21 11.28
CA ASN A 61 9.03 -21.15 11.23
C ASN A 61 9.22 -21.59 9.77
N GLU A 62 9.55 -20.66 8.87
CA GLU A 62 10.25 -21.03 7.66
C GLU A 62 11.74 -20.88 7.97
N PRO A 63 12.47 -21.99 8.18
CA PRO A 63 13.90 -21.95 8.36
C PRO A 63 14.52 -21.22 7.17
N GLY A 64 15.26 -20.13 7.43
CA GLY A 64 16.01 -19.41 6.40
C GLY A 64 15.49 -18.02 6.01
N LEU A 65 14.28 -17.60 6.41
CA LEU A 65 13.78 -16.26 6.07
C LEU A 65 14.17 -15.19 7.11
N THR A 66 15.02 -14.26 6.70
CA THR A 66 15.37 -13.06 7.50
C THR A 66 14.28 -11.99 7.38
N LYS A 67 13.96 -11.31 8.48
CA LYS A 67 12.91 -10.26 8.51
C LYS A 67 13.54 -8.88 8.70
N LYS A 68 13.24 -7.93 7.80
CA LYS A 68 13.59 -6.50 7.96
C LYS A 68 12.31 -5.67 8.01
N TYR A 69 12.19 -4.80 9.02
CA TYR A 69 10.97 -4.00 9.23
C TYR A 69 11.20 -2.53 8.87
N GLY A 70 10.16 -1.86 8.37
CA GLY A 70 10.18 -0.41 8.16
C GLY A 70 11.18 0.07 7.10
N LEU A 71 11.60 -0.79 6.17
CA LEU A 71 12.56 -0.47 5.11
C LEU A 71 11.95 0.52 4.12
N TYR A 72 12.71 1.55 3.77
CA TYR A 72 12.36 2.49 2.70
C TYR A 72 13.03 2.05 1.41
N LEU A 73 12.25 1.96 0.33
CA LEU A 73 12.75 1.70 -1.02
C LEU A 73 12.31 2.82 -1.95
N GLU A 74 13.22 3.23 -2.82
CA GLU A 74 13.03 4.37 -3.71
C GLU A 74 13.89 4.18 -4.96
N ASP A 75 13.32 4.48 -6.13
CA ASP A 75 14.03 4.64 -7.40
C ASP A 75 13.76 6.06 -7.94
N GLU A 76 14.00 6.30 -9.23
CA GLU A 76 13.77 7.61 -9.86
C GLU A 76 12.29 8.01 -9.91
N ASP A 77 11.38 7.04 -10.04
CA ASP A 77 9.95 7.25 -10.30
C ASP A 77 9.07 7.02 -9.06
N PHE A 78 9.51 6.16 -8.14
CA PHE A 78 8.68 5.54 -7.11
C PHE A 78 9.37 5.55 -5.74
N LYS A 79 8.56 5.61 -4.68
CA LYS A 79 9.02 5.38 -3.31
C LYS A 79 7.97 4.71 -2.44
N THR A 80 8.41 3.85 -1.53
CA THR A 80 7.53 3.19 -0.56
C THR A 80 8.27 2.87 0.75
N LYS A 81 7.48 2.60 1.79
CA LYS A 81 7.96 2.07 3.06
C LYS A 81 7.30 0.73 3.32
N LEU A 82 8.09 -0.33 3.42
CA LEU A 82 7.61 -1.68 3.68
C LEU A 82 7.29 -1.82 5.17
N ASP A 83 6.20 -2.51 5.47
CA ASP A 83 5.90 -2.92 6.85
C ASP A 83 6.92 -3.95 7.33
N CYS A 84 7.16 -4.98 6.51
CA CYS A 84 8.14 -6.03 6.70
C CYS A 84 8.60 -6.58 5.34
N LEU A 85 9.87 -6.95 5.24
CA LEU A 85 10.49 -7.65 4.13
C LEU A 85 10.97 -9.01 4.65
N LEU A 86 10.53 -10.08 4.00
CA LEU A 86 11.02 -11.44 4.22
C LEU A 86 12.12 -11.71 3.18
N ILE A 87 13.28 -12.20 3.59
CA ILE A 87 14.45 -12.36 2.71
C ILE A 87 14.97 -13.79 2.80
N ASP A 88 15.07 -14.43 1.65
CA ASP A 88 15.82 -15.67 1.44
C ASP A 88 17.13 -15.33 0.74
N GLU A 89 18.21 -15.25 1.50
CA GLU A 89 19.53 -14.92 0.94
C GLU A 89 20.09 -16.04 0.06
N ALA A 90 19.80 -17.31 0.38
CA ALA A 90 20.33 -18.45 -0.35
C ALA A 90 19.77 -18.52 -1.78
N ASN A 91 18.49 -18.20 -1.95
CA ASN A 91 17.80 -18.25 -3.23
C ASN A 91 17.64 -16.88 -3.92
N LYS A 92 18.21 -15.80 -3.35
CA LYS A 92 18.02 -14.41 -3.83
C LYS A 92 16.54 -14.03 -4.00
N LEU A 93 15.70 -14.42 -3.04
CA LEU A 93 14.27 -14.08 -3.02
C LEU A 93 13.97 -13.08 -1.90
N ALA A 94 13.04 -12.16 -2.14
CA ALA A 94 12.53 -11.31 -1.08
C ALA A 94 11.06 -10.95 -1.31
N PHE A 95 10.27 -10.94 -0.25
CA PHE A 95 8.81 -10.83 -0.32
C PHE A 95 8.30 -9.75 0.62
N PRO A 96 7.46 -8.81 0.14
CA PRO A 96 6.83 -7.83 1.01
C PRO A 96 5.75 -8.49 1.88
N LEU A 97 5.70 -8.10 3.14
CA LEU A 97 4.69 -8.54 4.11
C LEU A 97 4.03 -7.32 4.75
N GLN A 98 2.72 -7.19 4.54
CA GLN A 98 1.91 -6.15 5.16
C GLN A 98 1.23 -6.64 6.44
N LEU A 99 1.19 -5.77 7.44
CA LEU A 99 0.57 -6.04 8.73
C LEU A 99 -0.75 -5.27 8.82
N LYS A 100 -1.88 -5.97 8.99
CA LYS A 100 -3.20 -5.35 9.08
C LYS A 100 -3.87 -5.71 10.41
N ASN A 101 -4.18 -4.69 11.21
CA ASN A 101 -4.92 -4.84 12.45
C ASN A 101 -6.44 -4.94 12.20
N THR A 102 -6.85 -5.95 11.43
CA THR A 102 -8.26 -6.22 11.09
C THR A 102 -8.45 -7.72 10.88
N LYS A 103 -9.71 -8.16 10.78
CA LYS A 103 -10.05 -9.52 10.34
C LYS A 103 -9.88 -9.63 8.83
N THR A 104 -9.58 -10.83 8.35
CA THR A 104 -9.50 -11.10 6.90
C THR A 104 -10.82 -10.75 6.22
N PRO A 105 -10.80 -9.93 5.15
CA PRO A 105 -12.00 -9.66 4.37
C PRO A 105 -12.32 -10.85 3.46
N ILE A 106 -13.58 -10.96 3.02
CA ILE A 106 -14.02 -11.98 2.04
C ILE A 106 -13.17 -11.92 0.76
N LYS A 107 -12.77 -10.71 0.34
CA LYS A 107 -11.89 -10.48 -0.80
C LYS A 107 -10.83 -9.46 -0.44
N ILE A 108 -9.58 -9.73 -0.83
CA ILE A 108 -8.49 -8.77 -0.70
C ILE A 108 -8.79 -7.53 -1.55
N TYR A 109 -8.67 -6.36 -0.92
CA TYR A 109 -8.97 -5.10 -1.58
C TYR A 109 -7.94 -4.79 -2.66
N GLN A 110 -8.38 -4.18 -3.76
CA GLN A 110 -7.50 -3.75 -4.85
C GLN A 110 -6.35 -2.86 -4.34
N THR A 111 -6.62 -1.95 -3.40
CA THR A 111 -5.61 -1.07 -2.80
C THR A 111 -4.51 -1.85 -2.07
N GLN A 112 -4.82 -2.98 -1.43
CA GLN A 112 -3.83 -3.84 -0.77
C GLN A 112 -2.97 -4.59 -1.78
N ARG A 113 -3.61 -5.14 -2.83
CA ARG A 113 -2.92 -5.80 -3.95
C ARG A 113 -1.94 -4.86 -4.63
N LEU A 114 -2.41 -3.69 -5.04
CA LEU A 114 -1.58 -2.67 -5.69
C LEU A 114 -0.43 -2.19 -4.81
N GLN A 115 -0.65 -2.05 -3.50
CA GLN A 115 0.43 -1.70 -2.57
C GLN A 115 1.51 -2.80 -2.55
N LEU A 116 1.13 -4.07 -2.46
CA LEU A 116 2.08 -5.19 -2.52
C LEU A 116 2.80 -5.29 -3.86
N MET A 117 2.11 -5.02 -4.98
CA MET A 117 2.73 -4.99 -6.31
C MET A 117 3.81 -3.91 -6.40
N LEU A 118 3.56 -2.70 -5.89
CA LEU A 118 4.58 -1.64 -5.86
C LEU A 118 5.76 -2.04 -4.97
N GLU A 119 5.50 -2.62 -3.79
CA GLU A 119 6.55 -3.07 -2.88
C GLU A 119 7.42 -4.17 -3.52
N SER A 120 6.80 -5.16 -4.16
CA SER A 120 7.47 -6.23 -4.91
C SER A 120 8.28 -5.68 -6.09
N PHE A 121 7.72 -4.74 -6.86
CA PHE A 121 8.43 -4.06 -7.95
C PHE A 121 9.70 -3.35 -7.45
N LEU A 122 9.59 -2.58 -6.36
CA LEU A 122 10.73 -1.87 -5.80
C LEU A 122 11.76 -2.80 -5.16
N ILE A 123 11.35 -3.94 -4.58
CA ILE A 123 12.28 -4.98 -4.13
C ILE A 123 13.11 -5.50 -5.31
N GLU A 124 12.46 -5.84 -6.41
CA GLU A 124 13.13 -6.35 -7.62
C GLU A 124 14.08 -5.30 -8.19
N ARG A 125 13.62 -4.06 -8.33
CA ARG A 125 14.37 -2.98 -8.98
C ARG A 125 15.51 -2.41 -8.13
N VAL A 126 15.31 -2.25 -6.83
CA VAL A 126 16.27 -1.58 -5.93
C VAL A 126 17.20 -2.56 -5.23
N LEU A 127 16.69 -3.73 -4.83
CA LEU A 127 17.48 -4.72 -4.07
C LEU A 127 18.01 -5.86 -4.95
N GLY A 128 17.45 -6.06 -6.16
CA GLY A 128 17.86 -7.14 -7.06
C GLY A 128 17.40 -8.53 -6.64
N TYR A 129 16.44 -8.64 -5.71
CA TYR A 129 15.85 -9.92 -5.31
C TYR A 129 14.59 -10.22 -6.12
N LYS A 130 14.35 -11.49 -6.45
CA LYS A 130 13.09 -11.88 -7.09
C LYS A 130 11.95 -11.80 -6.09
N SER A 131 10.83 -11.17 -6.47
CA SER A 131 9.68 -10.91 -5.59
C SER A 131 8.36 -11.36 -6.20
N SER A 132 8.23 -12.66 -6.46
CA SER A 132 7.06 -13.26 -7.14
C SER A 132 5.78 -13.34 -6.30
N TYR A 133 5.90 -13.15 -4.98
CA TYR A 133 4.77 -13.22 -4.04
C TYR A 133 4.84 -12.09 -3.03
N GLY A 134 3.69 -11.80 -2.41
CA GLY A 134 3.61 -10.95 -1.24
C GLY A 134 2.61 -11.51 -0.24
N TYR A 135 2.69 -10.99 0.99
CA TYR A 135 1.94 -11.51 2.11
C TYR A 135 1.15 -10.41 2.81
N ILE A 136 -0.02 -10.77 3.33
CA ILE A 136 -0.80 -9.92 4.24
C ILE A 136 -1.12 -10.73 5.48
N LYS A 137 -0.66 -10.25 6.64
CA LYS A 137 -1.01 -10.80 7.95
C LYS A 137 -2.18 -10.02 8.54
N PHE A 138 -3.31 -10.71 8.74
CA PHE A 138 -4.48 -10.17 9.43
C PHE A 138 -4.41 -10.53 10.91
N ALA A 139 -4.20 -9.53 11.76
CA ALA A 139 -3.91 -9.74 13.17
C ALA A 139 -5.10 -10.31 13.94
N LEU A 140 -6.33 -9.84 13.64
CA LEU A 140 -7.53 -10.20 14.41
C LEU A 140 -8.08 -11.59 14.06
N SER A 141 -7.77 -12.11 12.88
CA SER A 141 -8.10 -13.50 12.45
C SER A 141 -6.89 -14.43 12.54
N ASN A 142 -5.70 -13.90 12.82
CA ASN A 142 -4.43 -14.64 12.78
C ASN A 142 -4.12 -15.31 11.42
N GLU A 143 -4.73 -14.87 10.33
CA GLU A 143 -4.53 -15.44 9.00
C GLU A 143 -3.39 -14.77 8.23
N LEU A 144 -2.64 -15.57 7.47
CA LEU A 144 -1.63 -15.12 6.53
C LEU A 144 -2.09 -15.42 5.12
N VAL A 145 -2.33 -14.37 4.33
CA VAL A 145 -2.73 -14.52 2.93
C VAL A 145 -1.51 -14.32 2.04
N LYS A 146 -1.20 -15.32 1.21
CA LYS A 146 -0.17 -15.26 0.17
C LYS A 146 -0.81 -14.85 -1.16
N LEU A 147 -0.22 -13.88 -1.85
CA LEU A 147 -0.68 -13.37 -3.14
C LEU A 147 0.41 -13.53 -4.19
N ASN A 148 0.04 -13.95 -5.39
CA ASN A 148 0.91 -13.96 -6.57
C ASN A 148 1.08 -12.52 -7.09
N LEU A 149 2.32 -12.11 -7.32
CA LEU A 149 2.73 -10.77 -7.79
C LEU A 149 3.61 -10.83 -9.05
N ASN A 150 3.61 -11.96 -9.78
CA ASN A 150 4.35 -12.10 -11.03
C ASN A 150 3.85 -11.11 -12.08
N ASP A 151 2.53 -10.95 -12.18
CA ASP A 151 1.91 -9.95 -13.04
C ASP A 151 1.71 -8.63 -12.28
N LYS A 152 2.34 -7.57 -12.78
CA LYS A 152 2.28 -6.20 -12.25
C LYS A 152 1.62 -5.23 -13.25
N SER A 153 0.96 -5.73 -14.30
CA SER A 153 0.26 -4.92 -15.31
C SER A 153 -0.76 -3.96 -14.68
N GLU A 154 -1.58 -4.46 -13.75
CA GLU A 154 -2.58 -3.68 -13.02
C GLU A 154 -1.96 -2.46 -12.31
N LEU A 155 -0.75 -2.61 -11.75
CA LEU A 155 -0.01 -1.51 -11.13
C LEU A 155 0.34 -0.45 -12.17
N PHE A 156 0.94 -0.84 -13.30
CA PHE A 156 1.38 0.11 -14.32
C PHE A 156 0.21 0.79 -15.03
N GLU A 157 -0.92 0.12 -15.23
CA GLU A 157 -2.15 0.75 -15.71
C GLU A 157 -2.63 1.88 -14.79
N ILE A 158 -2.57 1.67 -13.47
CA ILE A 158 -2.93 2.69 -12.49
C ILE A 158 -1.91 3.83 -12.49
N VAL A 159 -0.62 3.52 -12.60
CA VAL A 159 0.45 4.53 -12.71
C VAL A 159 0.24 5.43 -13.94
N GLU A 160 -0.06 4.86 -15.10
CA GLU A 160 -0.29 5.64 -16.32
C GLU A 160 -1.52 6.53 -16.19
N LYS A 161 -2.61 6.04 -15.60
CA LYS A 161 -3.80 6.87 -15.31
C LYS A 161 -3.50 8.00 -14.32
N ILE A 162 -2.65 7.76 -13.32
CA ILE A 162 -2.19 8.80 -12.40
C ILE A 162 -1.37 9.85 -13.15
N ARG A 163 -0.38 9.44 -13.95
CA ARG A 163 0.46 10.33 -14.75
C ARG A 163 -0.38 11.16 -15.72
N GLU A 164 -1.34 10.55 -16.39
CA GLU A 164 -2.27 11.24 -17.27
C GLU A 164 -3.11 12.28 -16.53
N LEU A 165 -3.67 11.92 -15.37
CA LEU A 165 -4.48 12.83 -14.56
C LEU A 165 -3.66 14.03 -14.07
N VAL A 166 -2.41 13.80 -13.65
CA VAL A 166 -1.48 14.86 -13.22
C VAL A 166 -1.07 15.77 -14.38
N ARG A 167 -0.88 15.20 -15.58
CA ARG A 167 -0.51 15.97 -16.78
C ARG A 167 -1.65 16.81 -17.32
N LYS A 168 -2.86 16.22 -17.40
CA LYS A 168 -4.03 16.87 -18.00
C LYS A 168 -4.80 17.76 -17.03
N GLU A 169 -4.67 17.51 -15.72
CA GLU A 169 -5.41 18.21 -14.66
C GLU A 169 -6.93 18.19 -14.89
N VAL A 170 -7.42 17.18 -15.59
CA VAL A 170 -8.86 17.04 -15.90
C VAL A 170 -9.58 16.50 -14.68
N PHE A 171 -10.64 17.19 -14.26
CA PHE A 171 -11.45 16.77 -13.13
C PHE A 171 -12.05 15.37 -13.34
N PRO A 172 -11.75 14.37 -12.48
CA PRO A 172 -12.15 13.00 -12.73
C PRO A 172 -13.64 12.73 -12.44
N LYS A 173 -14.19 11.72 -13.11
CA LYS A 173 -15.56 11.25 -12.89
C LYS A 173 -15.78 10.80 -11.44
N ALA A 174 -17.02 10.91 -10.98
CA ALA A 174 -17.41 10.46 -9.64
C ALA A 174 -17.12 8.97 -9.43
N THR A 175 -16.79 8.60 -8.20
CA THR A 175 -16.68 7.18 -7.84
C THR A 175 -18.02 6.48 -8.04
N LYS A 176 -17.99 5.27 -8.61
CA LYS A 176 -19.18 4.41 -8.75
C LYS A 176 -19.70 3.95 -7.37
N TYR A 177 -18.85 3.96 -6.35
CA TYR A 177 -19.16 3.46 -5.02
C TYR A 177 -19.71 4.57 -4.12
N LYS A 178 -21.03 4.78 -4.12
CA LYS A 178 -21.71 5.83 -3.32
C LYS A 178 -21.35 5.77 -1.82
N LYS A 179 -21.11 4.57 -1.26
CA LYS A 179 -20.67 4.40 0.14
C LYS A 179 -19.37 5.14 0.47
N ARG A 180 -18.47 5.33 -0.51
CA ARG A 180 -17.20 6.08 -0.34
C ARG A 180 -17.42 7.59 -0.15
N LEU A 181 -18.64 8.10 -0.41
CA LEU A 181 -18.98 9.52 -0.22
C LEU A 181 -19.43 9.86 1.21
N VAL A 182 -19.84 8.86 1.99
CA VAL A 182 -20.42 9.06 3.32
C VAL A 182 -19.36 9.58 4.31
N ASP A 183 -18.19 8.95 4.32
CA ASP A 183 -17.04 9.30 5.18
C ASP A 183 -15.93 9.99 4.35
N ASN A 184 -16.28 10.84 3.38
CA ASN A 184 -15.30 11.57 2.56
C ASN A 184 -15.07 12.99 3.10
N CYS A 185 -13.81 13.33 3.43
CA CYS A 185 -13.42 14.67 3.86
C CYS A 185 -13.71 15.76 2.81
N TYR A 186 -13.84 15.38 1.53
CA TYR A 186 -14.19 16.28 0.43
C TYR A 186 -15.65 16.18 -0.02
N ARG A 187 -16.56 15.62 0.80
CA ARG A 187 -17.99 15.48 0.44
C ARG A 187 -18.64 16.78 -0.03
N ARG A 188 -18.18 17.94 0.46
CA ARG A 188 -18.70 19.27 0.06
C ARG A 188 -18.34 19.68 -1.38
N PHE A 189 -17.33 19.05 -1.98
CA PHE A 189 -16.85 19.33 -3.34
C PHE A 189 -17.33 18.30 -4.37
N TYR A 190 -18.23 17.40 -3.96
CA TYR A 190 -18.77 16.31 -4.78
C TYR A 190 -20.08 16.68 -5.45
#